data_AF-A0A948V4M0-F1
#
_entry.id   AF-A0A948V4M0-F1
#
_cell.length_a   1.000
_cell.length_b   1.000
_cell.length_c   1.000
_cell.angle_alpha   90.00
_cell.angle_beta   90.00
_cell.angle_gamma   90.00
#
_symmetry.space_group_name_H-M   'P 1'
#
loop_
_entity.id
_entity.type
_entity.pdbx_description
1 polymer ?
#
loop_
_entity_poly.entity_id
_entity_poly.type
_entity_poly.pdbx_seq_one_letter_code
_entity_poly.pdbx_strand_id
1 'polypeptide(L)' 'MIRIKFKDKKADEKGLCELAKRMKVICFPNDIYEISLNGLKVLDDLKIEYQIIKKESFDYAYSAIRNSVASQV' A
#
# COMPACT_ATOMS: atom_id res chain seq x y z
N MET A 1 -4.79 -3.86 2.51
CA MET A 1 -3.34 -3.75 2.18
C MET A 1 -3.14 -2.53 1.30
N ILE A 2 -1.92 -2.01 1.19
CA ILE A 2 -1.65 -0.77 0.41
C ILE A 2 -0.58 -1.04 -0.61
N ARG A 3 -0.88 -0.71 -1.87
CA ARG A 3 0.05 -0.74 -2.98
C ARG A 3 0.58 0.65 -3.23
N ILE A 4 1.89 0.76 -3.27
CA ILE A 4 2.61 1.99 -3.53
C ILE A 4 3.59 1.80 -4.69
N LYS A 5 4.05 2.91 -5.23
CA LYS A 5 5.16 2.98 -6.18
C LYS A 5 6.06 4.14 -5.78
N PHE A 6 7.35 3.92 -5.78
CA PHE A 6 8.31 4.98 -5.53
C PHE A 6 8.46 5.86 -6.77
N LYS A 7 8.59 7.17 -6.59
CA LYS A 7 8.78 8.10 -7.71
C LYS A 7 10.20 8.08 -8.26
N ASP A 8 11.16 7.81 -7.40
CA ASP A 8 12.58 7.95 -7.67
C ASP A 8 13.34 6.67 -7.35
N LYS A 9 14.34 6.34 -8.17
CA LYS A 9 15.12 5.10 -7.99
C LYS A 9 15.92 5.09 -6.68
N LYS A 10 16.38 6.26 -6.23
CA LYS A 10 17.03 6.42 -4.91
C LYS A 10 16.05 6.27 -3.74
N ALA A 11 14.80 6.70 -3.94
CA ALA A 11 13.73 6.53 -2.97
C ALA A 11 13.29 5.06 -2.87
N ASP A 12 13.32 4.35 -4.00
CA ASP A 12 13.04 2.92 -4.12
C ASP A 12 14.03 2.07 -3.31
N GLU A 13 15.34 2.20 -3.56
CA GLU A 13 16.35 1.40 -2.87
C GLU A 13 16.33 1.62 -1.35
N LYS A 14 16.23 2.89 -0.93
CA LYS A 14 16.21 3.25 0.49
C LYS A 14 14.90 2.82 1.16
N GLY A 15 13.77 3.04 0.48
CA GLY A 15 12.44 2.71 0.99
C GLY A 15 12.25 1.21 1.12
N LEU A 16 12.60 0.45 0.08
CA LEU A 16 12.50 -1.01 0.08
C LEU A 16 13.40 -1.62 1.15
N CYS A 17 14.64 -1.16 1.29
CA CYS A 17 15.57 -1.67 2.29
C CYS A 17 15.05 -1.46 3.73
N GLU A 18 14.57 -0.25 4.05
CA GLU A 18 14.05 0.05 5.39
C GLU A 18 12.73 -0.66 5.68
N LEU A 19 11.84 -0.78 4.68
CA LEU A 19 10.61 -1.54 4.82
C LEU A 19 10.89 -3.03 5.02
N ALA A 20 11.77 -3.63 4.22
CA ALA A 20 12.11 -5.05 4.31
C ALA A 20 12.75 -5.44 5.65
N LYS A 21 13.48 -4.51 6.30
CA LYS A 21 14.03 -4.74 7.65
C LYS A 21 12.97 -4.82 8.74
N ARG A 22 11.86 -4.09 8.58
CA ARG A 22 10.84 -3.91 9.65
C ARG A 22 9.59 -4.74 9.40
N MET A 23 9.30 -5.08 8.14
CA MET A 23 8.07 -5.78 7.77
C MET A 23 8.22 -6.55 6.45
N LYS A 24 7.23 -7.40 6.20
CA LYS A 24 7.10 -8.09 4.92
C LYS A 24 6.64 -7.09 3.85
N VAL A 25 7.41 -6.99 2.77
CA VAL A 25 7.08 -6.22 1.56
C VAL A 25 6.91 -7.21 0.42
N ILE A 26 5.84 -7.06 -0.36
CA ILE A 26 5.63 -7.86 -1.58
C ILE A 26 5.93 -6.95 -2.77
N CYS A 27 6.89 -7.35 -3.59
CA CYS A 27 7.20 -6.66 -4.84
C CYS A 27 6.42 -7.30 -6.00
N PHE A 28 5.72 -6.48 -6.76
CA PHE A 28 4.97 -6.83 -7.95
C PHE A 28 5.70 -6.28 -9.20
N PRO A 29 5.43 -6.85 -10.40
CA PRO A 29 5.91 -6.28 -11.64
C PRO A 29 5.47 -4.80 -11.81
N ASN A 30 6.31 -4.01 -12.49
CA ASN A 30 6.17 -2.55 -12.70
C ASN A 30 6.52 -1.64 -11.50
N ASP A 31 7.41 -2.10 -10.62
CA ASP A 31 7.89 -1.35 -9.44
C ASP A 31 6.76 -0.99 -8.48
N ILE A 32 5.84 -1.94 -8.29
CA ILE A 32 4.70 -1.81 -7.40
C ILE A 32 4.98 -2.61 -6.14
N TYR A 33 4.87 -1.98 -4.98
CA TYR A 33 5.13 -2.60 -3.70
C TYR A 33 3.86 -2.65 -2.87
N GLU A 34 3.54 -3.82 -2.34
CA GLU A 34 2.45 -3.98 -1.40
C GLU A 34 3.02 -4.05 0.02
N ILE A 35 2.53 -3.12 0.84
CA ILE A 35 2.94 -2.92 2.22
C ILE A 35 1.71 -2.85 3.13
N SER A 36 1.97 -3.05 4.43
CA SER A 36 0.98 -2.80 5.46
C SER A 36 0.77 -1.29 5.68
N LEU A 37 -0.33 -0.92 6.33
CA LEU A 37 -0.59 0.47 6.76
C LEU A 37 0.55 1.06 7.59
N ASN A 38 1.21 0.23 8.39
CA ASN A 38 2.34 0.66 9.21
C ASN A 38 3.58 1.00 8.36
N GLY A 39 3.70 0.41 7.17
CA GLY A 39 4.75 0.74 6.21
C GLY A 39 4.67 2.17 5.69
N LEU A 40 3.46 2.71 5.53
CA LEU A 40 3.30 4.12 5.14
C LEU A 40 3.90 5.08 6.17
N LYS A 41 3.72 4.79 7.46
CA LYS A 41 4.31 5.60 8.54
C LYS A 41 5.82 5.60 8.49
N VAL A 42 6.44 4.45 8.17
CA VAL A 42 7.89 4.35 8.02
C VAL A 42 8.38 5.19 6.84
N LEU A 43 7.66 5.19 5.72
CA LEU A 43 8.01 6.01 4.56
C LEU A 43 7.84 7.51 4.82
N ASP A 44 6.80 7.89 5.56
CA ASP A 44 6.53 9.27 5.97
C ASP A 44 7.61 9.81 6.92
N ASP A 45 7.97 9.01 7.94
CA ASP A 45 9.05 9.31 8.90
C ASP A 45 10.40 9.49 8.21
N LEU A 46 10.68 8.64 7.22
CA LEU A 46 11.91 8.69 6.43
C LEU A 46 11.87 9.75 5.30
N LYS A 47 10.75 10.48 5.15
CA LYS A 47 10.48 11.45 4.06
C LYS A 47 10.77 10.89 2.67
N ILE A 48 10.39 9.64 2.44
CA ILE A 48 10.57 8.96 1.17
C ILE A 48 9.37 9.27 0.29
N GLU A 49 9.61 9.75 -0.93
CA GLU A 49 8.53 10.02 -1.86
C GLU A 49 7.95 8.73 -2.44
N TYR A 50 6.65 8.52 -2.21
CA TYR A 50 5.88 7.43 -2.76
C TYR A 50 4.55 7.91 -3.33
N GLN A 51 3.99 7.13 -4.23
CA GLN A 51 2.65 7.29 -4.78
C GLN A 51 1.80 6.09 -4.36
N ILE A 52 0.62 6.33 -3.82
CA ILE A 52 -0.33 5.25 -3.51
C ILE A 52 -1.07 4.88 -4.79
N ILE A 53 -0.90 3.63 -5.24
CA ILE A 53 -1.58 3.09 -6.43
C ILE A 53 -2.92 2.49 -6.04
N LYS A 54 -2.97 1.75 -4.93
CA LYS A 54 -4.20 1.10 -4.47
C LYS A 54 -4.23 1.08 -2.96
N LYS A 55 -5.27 1.67 -2.39
CA LYS A 55 -5.57 1.52 -0.97
C LYS A 55 -6.75 0.57 -0.86
N GLU A 56 -6.49 -0.70 -0.57
CA GLU A 56 -7.55 -1.59 -0.11
C GLU A 56 -7.87 -1.23 1.34
N SER A 57 -8.73 -0.23 1.48
CA SER A 57 -9.50 0.01 2.69
C SER A 57 -10.52 -1.12 2.79
N PHE A 58 -10.49 -1.84 3.90
CA PHE A 58 -11.47 -2.87 4.27
C PHE A 58 -12.93 -2.37 4.13
N ASP A 59 -13.13 -1.05 4.20
CA ASP A 59 -14.40 -0.34 4.05
C ASP A 59 -15.16 -0.66 2.75
N TYR A 60 -14.45 -0.79 1.61
CA TYR A 60 -15.12 -0.98 0.32
C TYR A 60 -15.63 -2.41 0.11
N ALA A 61 -14.92 -3.40 0.67
CA ALA A 61 -15.39 -4.79 0.66
C ALA A 61 -16.62 -4.96 1.58
N TYR A 62 -16.62 -4.28 2.73
CA TYR A 62 -17.74 -4.33 3.67
C TYR A 62 -18.98 -3.59 3.15
N SER A 63 -18.82 -2.45 2.49
CA SER A 63 -19.93 -1.72 1.88
C SER A 63 -20.50 -2.43 0.64
N ALA A 64 -19.68 -3.11 -0.16
CA ALA A 64 -20.15 -3.95 -1.26
C ALA A 64 -20.97 -5.14 -0.76
N ILE A 65 -20.50 -5.83 0.30
CA ILE A 65 -21.25 -6.94 0.92
C ILE A 65 -22.55 -6.42 1.58
N ARG A 66 -22.47 -5.31 2.33
CA ARG A 66 -23.63 -4.72 3.03
C ARG A 66 -24.70 -4.19 2.07
N ASN A 67 -24.32 -3.66 0.90
CA ASN A 67 -25.29 -3.16 -0.09
C ASN A 67 -25.75 -4.23 -1.09
N SER A 68 -25.03 -5.34 -1.27
CA SER A 68 -25.49 -6.40 -2.18
C SER A 68 -26.72 -7.15 -1.66
N VAL A 69 -27.04 -7.04 -0.36
CA VAL A 69 -28.29 -7.57 0.24
C VAL A 69 -29.45 -6.55 0.17
N ALA A 70 -29.19 -5.30 -0.19
CA ALA A 70 -30.22 -4.25 -0.28
C ALA A 70 -30.77 -4.06 -1.71
N SER A 71 -30.22 -4.78 -2.70
CA SER A 71 -30.69 -4.74 -4.10
C SER A 71 -31.62 -5.91 -4.46
N GLN A 72 -32.37 -6.41 -3.48
CA GLN A 72 -33.53 -7.30 -3.68
C GLN A 72 -34.74 -6.72 -2.96
N VAL A 73 -35.23 -5.57 -3.43
CA VAL A 73 -36.65 -5.17 -3.28
C VAL A 73 -37.08 -4.48 -4.56
#